data_AF-A0A832CE85-F1
#
_entry.id   AF-A0A832CE85-F1
#
_cell.length_a   1.000
_cell.length_b   1.000
_cell.length_c   1.000
_cell.angle_alpha   90.00
_cell.angle_beta   90.00
_cell.angle_gamma   90.00
#
_symmetry.space_group_name_H-M   'P 1'
#
loop_
_entity.id
_entity.type
_entity.pdbx_description
1 polymer ?
#
loop_
_entity_poly.entity_id
_entity_poly.type
_entity_poly.pdbx_seq_one_letter_code
_entity_poly.pdbx_strand_id
1 'polypeptide(L)' 'MLTMMHFQDLYNYDLARVEKCLIHYGSPDGRIIPFCTYNVLSEIYRDRIQREFGVPLEEWKRKHEPKELACLKISKN' A
#
# COMPACT_ATOMS: atom_id res chain seq x y z
N MET A 1 2.92 -15.73 19.89
CA MET A 1 3.49 -16.50 18.76
C MET A 1 4.22 -15.51 17.86
N LEU A 2 5.56 -15.57 17.80
CA LEU A 2 6.35 -14.77 16.86
C LEU A 2 6.41 -15.56 15.53
N THR A 3 5.80 -15.02 14.48
CA THR A 3 5.86 -15.61 13.14
C THR A 3 6.99 -14.95 12.35
N MET A 4 8.08 -15.68 12.14
CA MET A 4 9.12 -15.31 11.18
C MET A 4 8.95 -16.20 9.96
N MET A 5 8.54 -15.61 8.86
CA MET A 5 8.43 -16.29 7.58
C MET A 5 9.24 -15.50 6.55
N HIS A 6 9.90 -16.21 5.62
CA HIS A 6 10.62 -15.58 4.52
C HIS A 6 9.65 -14.77 3.64
N PHE A 7 10.10 -13.64 3.09
CA PHE A 7 9.29 -12.90 2.11
C PHE A 7 9.11 -13.76 0.85
N GLN A 8 7.91 -13.73 0.25
CA GLN A 8 7.64 -14.48 -0.99
C GLN A 8 7.89 -13.60 -2.21
N ASP A 9 8.34 -14.22 -3.29
CA ASP A 9 8.49 -13.67 -4.63
C ASP A 9 7.84 -14.61 -5.66
N LEU A 10 8.01 -14.32 -6.96
CA LEU A 10 7.38 -15.09 -8.04
C LEU A 10 7.89 -16.53 -8.17
N TYR A 11 9.09 -16.85 -7.65
CA TYR A 11 9.71 -18.17 -7.77
C TYR A 11 9.44 -19.08 -6.55
N ASN A 12 9.01 -18.53 -5.42
CA ASN A 12 8.70 -19.27 -4.19
C ASN A 12 7.28 -19.00 -3.66
N TYR A 13 6.37 -18.61 -4.56
CA TYR A 13 4.98 -18.35 -4.21
C TYR A 13 4.23 -19.64 -3.87
N ASP A 14 3.73 -19.72 -2.63
CA ASP A 14 3.05 -20.87 -2.04
C ASP A 14 1.63 -20.49 -1.63
N LEU A 15 0.65 -21.11 -2.29
CA LEU A 15 -0.77 -20.86 -2.07
C LEU A 15 -1.26 -21.32 -0.69
N ALA A 16 -0.75 -22.44 -0.17
CA ALA A 16 -1.15 -22.95 1.14
C ALA A 16 -0.76 -21.98 2.27
N ARG A 17 0.31 -21.23 2.06
CA ARG A 17 0.72 -20.14 2.96
C ARG A 17 -0.15 -18.91 2.79
N VAL A 18 -0.53 -18.56 1.57
CA VAL A 18 -1.42 -17.42 1.28
C VAL A 18 -2.80 -17.60 1.93
N GLU A 19 -3.35 -18.82 1.88
CA GLU A 19 -4.64 -19.16 2.51
C GLU A 19 -4.64 -18.97 4.04
N LYS A 20 -3.46 -19.07 4.67
CA LYS A 20 -3.27 -18.92 6.12
C LYS A 20 -2.67 -17.56 6.49
N CYS A 21 -2.67 -16.60 5.57
CA CYS A 21 -2.12 -15.28 5.83
C CYS A 21 -2.91 -14.60 6.96
N LEU A 22 -2.21 -13.90 7.86
CA LEU A 22 -2.85 -13.15 8.96
C LEU A 22 -2.95 -11.65 8.66
N ILE A 23 -2.19 -11.17 7.68
CA ILE A 23 -2.12 -9.76 7.31
C ILE A 23 -2.86 -9.57 6.00
N HIS A 24 -3.88 -8.72 6.01
CA HIS A 24 -4.72 -8.47 4.86
C HIS A 24 -4.87 -6.98 4.60
N TYR A 25 -4.90 -6.60 3.33
CA TYR A 25 -5.20 -5.26 2.88
C TYR A 25 -6.69 -5.15 2.54
N GLY A 26 -7.38 -4.21 3.15
CA GLY A 26 -8.70 -3.78 2.72
C GLY A 26 -8.56 -2.81 1.55
N SER A 27 -9.09 -3.18 0.39
CA SER A 27 -9.04 -2.38 -0.82
C SER A 27 -10.30 -1.51 -0.96
N PRO A 28 -10.19 -0.28 -1.53
CA PRO A 28 -11.34 0.60 -1.77
C PRO A 28 -12.45 0.01 -2.67
N ASP A 29 -12.11 -1.00 -3.48
CA ASP A 29 -13.06 -1.74 -4.33
C ASP A 29 -13.82 -2.86 -3.59
N GLY A 30 -13.66 -2.95 -2.26
CA GLY A 30 -14.38 -3.89 -1.40
C GLY A 30 -13.72 -5.26 -1.24
N ARG A 31 -12.52 -5.48 -1.81
CA ARG A 31 -11.78 -6.74 -1.69
C ARG A 31 -10.89 -6.77 -0.44
N ILE A 32 -10.72 -7.96 0.13
CA ILE A 32 -9.72 -8.26 1.16
C ILE A 32 -8.60 -9.06 0.49
N ILE A 33 -7.37 -8.53 0.50
CA ILE A 33 -6.25 -9.09 -0.26
C ILE A 33 -5.15 -9.51 0.73
N PRO A 34 -4.74 -10.80 0.76
CA PRO A 34 -3.64 -11.25 1.60
C PRO A 34 -2.32 -10.51 1.31
N PHE A 35 -1.48 -10.35 2.33
CA PHE A 35 -0.21 -9.63 2.20
C PHE A 35 0.69 -10.20 1.10
N CYS A 36 0.86 -11.52 1.07
CA CYS A 36 1.71 -12.18 0.07
C CYS A 36 1.21 -11.89 -1.36
N THR A 37 -0.11 -12.01 -1.59
CA THR A 37 -0.72 -11.72 -2.89
C THR A 37 -0.57 -10.27 -3.30
N TYR A 38 -0.77 -9.33 -2.36
CA TYR A 38 -0.65 -7.90 -2.62
C TYR A 38 0.78 -7.46 -2.98
N ASN A 39 1.80 -8.17 -2.48
CA ASN A 39 3.20 -7.86 -2.75
C ASN A 39 3.74 -8.59 -3.99
N VAL A 40 3.45 -9.88 -4.14
CA VAL A 40 4.01 -10.71 -5.22
C VAL A 40 3.32 -10.43 -6.55
N LEU A 41 1.99 -10.25 -6.53
CA LEU A 41 1.20 -9.97 -7.73
C LEU A 41 0.83 -8.46 -7.77
N SER A 42 1.84 -7.60 -7.63
CA SER A 42 1.65 -6.15 -7.47
C SER A 42 0.90 -5.53 -8.64
N GLU A 43 1.20 -5.96 -9.88
CA GLU A 43 0.58 -5.41 -11.09
C GLU A 43 -0.94 -5.61 -11.13
N ILE A 44 -1.42 -6.72 -10.58
CA ILE A 44 -2.83 -7.11 -10.58
C ILE A 44 -3.58 -6.37 -9.47
N TYR A 45 -2.96 -6.25 -8.29
CA TYR A 45 -3.60 -5.74 -7.09
C TYR A 45 -3.12 -4.33 -6.75
N ARG A 46 -1.89 -4.19 -6.25
CA ARG A 46 -1.35 -2.92 -5.77
C ARG A 46 -1.39 -1.82 -6.82
N ASP A 47 -0.76 -2.06 -7.97
CA ASP A 47 -0.49 -1.01 -8.95
C ASP A 47 -1.79 -0.60 -9.65
N ARG A 48 -2.68 -1.56 -9.85
CA ARG A 48 -4.05 -1.31 -10.31
C ARG A 48 -4.82 -0.43 -9.32
N ILE A 49 -4.87 -0.81 -8.04
CA ILE A 49 -5.59 -0.06 -7.00
C ILE A 49 -5.00 1.36 -6.86
N GLN A 50 -3.68 1.50 -6.86
CA GLN A 50 -3.04 2.81 -6.79
C GLN A 50 -3.33 3.69 -8.01
N ARG A 51 -3.45 3.09 -9.20
CA ARG A 51 -3.82 3.83 -10.42
C ARG A 51 -5.28 4.29 -10.40
N GLU A 52 -6.18 3.46 -9.87
CA GLU A 52 -7.62 3.75 -9.83
C GLU A 52 -8.01 4.69 -8.68
N PHE A 53 -7.40 4.55 -7.50
CA PHE A 53 -7.82 5.22 -6.27
C PHE A 53 -6.72 6.09 -5.63
N GLY A 54 -5.50 6.05 -6.14
CA GLY A 54 -4.41 6.85 -5.62
C GLY A 54 -4.61 8.33 -5.90
N VAL A 55 -4.16 9.17 -4.96
CA VAL A 55 -4.10 10.62 -5.13
C VAL A 55 -2.64 11.05 -5.37
N PRO A 56 -2.37 11.97 -6.30
CA PRO A 56 -1.03 12.51 -6.47
C PRO A 56 -0.50 13.13 -5.18
N LEU A 57 0.81 13.00 -4.94
CA LEU A 57 1.45 13.47 -3.71
C LEU A 57 1.19 14.95 -3.44
N GLU A 58 1.25 15.79 -4.47
CA GLU A 58 1.01 17.24 -4.34
C GLU A 58 -0.43 17.57 -3.95
N GLU A 59 -1.41 16.81 -4.46
CA GLU A 59 -2.80 16.95 -4.04
C GLU A 59 -2.99 16.54 -2.58
N TRP A 60 -2.40 15.40 -2.20
CA TRP A 60 -2.48 14.92 -0.83
C TRP A 60 -1.84 15.90 0.16
N LYS A 61 -0.66 16.45 -0.17
CA LYS A 61 0.03 17.49 0.60
C LYS A 61 -0.84 18.73 0.76
N ARG A 62 -1.45 19.24 -0.31
CA ARG A 62 -2.33 20.42 -0.22
C ARG A 62 -3.50 20.22 0.76
N LYS A 63 -4.03 19.00 0.84
CA LYS A 63 -5.16 18.65 1.73
C LYS A 63 -4.74 18.45 3.20
N HIS A 64 -3.49 18.05 3.46
CA HIS A 64 -3.05 17.59 4.79
C HIS A 64 -1.82 18.31 5.36
N GLU A 65 -1.17 19.20 4.60
CA GLU A 65 -0.04 19.97 5.11
C GLU A 65 -0.53 20.97 6.17
N PRO A 66 0.07 20.98 7.37
CA PRO A 66 -0.26 21.96 8.39
C PRO A 66 -0.04 23.36 7.81
N LYS A 67 -1.06 24.22 7.91
CA LYS A 67 -1.03 25.57 7.33
C LYS A 67 0.19 26.39 7.79
N GLU A 68 0.72 26.10 8.98
CA GLU A 68 1.95 26.70 9.52
C GLU A 68 3.21 26.35 8.71
N LEU A 69 3.34 25.09 8.24
CA LEU A 69 4.45 24.63 7.40
C LEU A 69 4.35 25.18 5.97
N ALA A 70 3.14 25.36 5.45
CA ALA A 70 2.90 26.00 4.15
C ALA A 70 3.29 27.50 4.16
N CYS A 71 2.96 28.23 5.23
CA CYS A 71 3.30 29.64 5.40
C CYS A 71 4.82 29.86 5.57
N LEU A 72 5.52 28.98 6.29
CA LEU A 72 6.97 29.03 6.48
C LEU A 72 7.77 28.86 5.17
N LYS A 73 7.22 28.16 4.17
CA LYS A 73 7.83 28.03 2.83
C LYS A 73 7.70 29.31 2.00
N ILE A 74 6.67 30.13 2.24
CA ILE A 74 6.45 31.39 1.52
C ILE A 74 7.34 32.51 2.08
N SER A 75 7.62 32.52 3.38
CA SER A 75 8.45 33.56 4.03
C SER A 75 9.96 33.42 3.80
N LYS A 76 10.43 32.33 3.20
CA LYS A 76 11.87 32.07 2.94
C LYS A 76 12.32 32.40 1.51
N ASN A 77 11.51 33.12 0.75
CA ASN A 77 11.83 33.56 -0.61
C ASN A 77 11.85 35.10 -0.70
#